data_AF-A0A2N6AUG4-F1
#
_entry.id   AF-A0A2N6AUG4-F1
#
_cell.length_a   1.000
_cell.length_b   1.000
_cell.length_c   1.000
_cell.angle_alpha   90.00
_cell.angle_beta   90.00
_cell.angle_gamma   90.00
#
_symmetry.space_group_name_H-M   'P 1'
#
loop_
_entity.id
_entity.type
_entity.pdbx_description
1 polymer ?
#
loop_
_entity_poly.entity_id
_entity_poly.type
_entity_poly.pdbx_seq_one_letter_code
_entity_poly.pdbx_strand_id
1 'polypeptide(L)'
;MKEFKLKSYTIAISLVGLVTLVVSALHIAKADMWFELLYFVFLAVLTESMPIIINKSTFISLGFAIGLASMLLFDPLVVPMVIALGTILRVEKI
;
A
#
# COMPACT_ATOMS: atom_id res chain seq x y z
N MET A 1 -21.64 -12.79 18.56
CA MET A 1 -21.46 -13.42 17.22
C MET A 1 -20.79 -12.49 16.19
N LYS A 2 -21.03 -11.17 16.19
CA LYS A 2 -20.35 -10.20 15.29
C LYS A 2 -18.83 -10.09 15.53
N GLU A 3 -18.39 -10.07 16.79
CA GLU A 3 -16.97 -9.90 17.11
C GLU A 3 -16.09 -11.09 16.71
N PHE A 4 -16.61 -12.32 16.81
CA PHE A 4 -15.88 -13.52 16.43
C PHE A 4 -15.59 -13.55 14.93
N LYS A 5 -16.56 -13.11 14.11
CA LYS A 5 -16.38 -12.96 12.65
C LYS A 5 -15.31 -11.91 12.36
N LEU A 6 -15.39 -10.73 12.98
CA LEU A 6 -14.41 -9.66 12.76
C LEU A 6 -12.99 -10.14 13.09
N LYS A 7 -12.80 -10.81 14.24
CA LYS A 7 -11.51 -11.36 14.65
C LYS A 7 -10.95 -12.36 13.64
N SER A 8 -11.78 -13.26 13.13
CA SER A 8 -11.37 -14.21 12.08
C SER A 8 -11.00 -13.53 10.77
N TYR A 9 -11.71 -12.46 10.37
CA TYR A 9 -11.38 -11.68 9.19
C TYR A 9 -10.05 -10.95 9.35
N THR A 10 -9.83 -10.31 10.50
CA THR A 10 -8.56 -9.61 10.76
C THR A 10 -7.39 -10.59 10.76
N ILE A 11 -7.54 -11.75 11.42
CA ILE A 11 -6.50 -12.78 11.41
C ILE A 11 -6.24 -13.29 9.99
N ALA A 12 -7.29 -13.56 9.20
CA ALA A 12 -7.14 -14.01 7.82
C ALA A 12 -6.42 -12.97 6.96
N ILE A 13 -6.80 -11.69 7.06
CA ILE A 13 -6.18 -10.60 6.31
C ILE A 13 -4.72 -10.41 6.74
N SER A 14 -4.43 -10.44 8.04
CA SER A 14 -3.07 -10.36 8.56
C SER A 14 -2.21 -11.54 8.11
N LEU A 15 -2.77 -12.76 8.08
CA LEU A 15 -2.06 -13.96 7.65
C LEU A 15 -1.77 -13.93 6.15
N VAL A 16 -2.74 -13.51 5.34
CA VAL A 16 -2.56 -13.30 3.91
C VAL A 16 -1.48 -12.25 3.67
N GLY A 17 -1.58 -11.08 4.33
CA GLY A 17 -0.57 -10.03 4.21
C GLY A 17 0.84 -10.49 4.59
N LEU A 18 0.96 -11.31 5.65
CA LEU A 18 2.24 -11.86 6.09
C LEU A 18 2.81 -12.87 5.10
N VAL A 19 1.98 -13.74 4.52
CA VAL A 19 2.40 -14.67 3.45
C VAL A 19 2.87 -13.90 2.22
N THR A 20 2.13 -12.87 1.81
CA THR A 20 2.52 -12.03 0.66
C THR A 20 3.86 -11.34 0.92
N LEU A 21 4.08 -10.80 2.12
CA LEU A 21 5.36 -10.20 2.51
C LEU A 21 6.52 -11.20 2.44
N VAL A 22 6.33 -12.42 2.94
CA VAL A 22 7.37 -13.46 2.91
C VAL A 22 7.67 -13.90 1.48
N VAL A 23 6.63 -14.12 0.66
CA VAL A 23 6.80 -14.50 -0.76
C VAL A 23 7.52 -13.40 -1.54
N SER A 24 7.15 -12.14 -1.32
CA SER A 24 7.86 -10.99 -1.88
C SER A 24 9.31 -10.95 -1.43
N ALA A 25 9.59 -11.07 -0.13
CA ALA A 25 10.95 -11.06 0.41
C ALA A 25 11.86 -12.14 -0.19
N LEU A 26 11.31 -13.33 -0.47
CA LEU A 26 12.05 -14.44 -1.08
C LEU A 26 12.31 -14.26 -2.60
N HIS A 27 11.55 -13.40 -3.27
CA HIS A 27 11.68 -13.15 -4.72
C HIS A 27 12.44 -11.86 -5.08
N ILE A 28 12.87 -11.07 -4.09
CA ILE A 28 13.66 -9.83 -4.27
C ILE A 28 14.92 -10.05 -5.14
N ALA A 29 15.49 -11.25 -5.16
CA ALA A 29 16.70 -11.53 -5.94
C ALA A 29 16.49 -11.62 -7.48
N LYS A 30 15.24 -11.65 -7.97
CA LYS A 30 14.94 -11.82 -9.41
C LYS A 30 13.81 -10.94 -9.94
N ALA A 31 13.17 -10.15 -9.10
CA ALA A 31 12.09 -9.28 -9.55
C ALA A 31 12.66 -8.09 -10.33
N ASP A 32 12.13 -7.88 -11.54
CA ASP A 32 12.45 -6.69 -12.33
C ASP A 32 11.97 -5.46 -11.57
N MET A 33 12.87 -4.51 -11.33
CA MET A 33 12.62 -3.25 -10.60
C MET A 33 11.34 -2.54 -11.08
N TRP A 34 11.04 -2.64 -12.38
CA TRP A 34 9.84 -2.05 -13.01
C TRP A 34 8.53 -2.69 -12.54
N PHE A 35 8.50 -4.01 -12.30
CA PHE A 35 7.31 -4.69 -11.80
C PHE A 35 7.04 -4.33 -10.34
N GLU A 36 8.09 -4.26 -9.52
CA GLU A 36 7.94 -3.87 -8.12
C GLU A 36 7.52 -2.40 -8.02
N LEU A 37 8.08 -1.51 -8.84
CA LEU A 37 7.65 -0.12 -8.94
C LEU A 37 6.17 -0.02 -9.31
N LEU A 38 5.73 -0.75 -10.33
CA LEU A 38 4.34 -0.77 -10.76
C LEU A 38 3.41 -1.27 -9.65
N TYR A 39 3.84 -2.28 -8.89
CA TYR A 39 3.11 -2.78 -7.74
C TYR A 39 2.97 -1.72 -6.63
N PHE A 40 4.05 -1.00 -6.31
CA PHE A 40 4.01 0.09 -5.33
C PHE A 40 3.14 1.26 -5.78
N VAL A 41 3.19 1.62 -7.07
CA VAL A 41 2.28 2.61 -7.66
C VAL A 41 0.83 2.14 -7.52
N PHE A 42 0.53 0.89 -7.87
CA PHE A 42 -0.81 0.32 -7.75
C PHE A 42 -1.33 0.34 -6.30
N LEU A 43 -0.48 -0.02 -5.33
CA LEU A 43 -0.83 0.09 -3.91
C LEU A 43 -1.08 1.54 -3.50
N ALA A 44 -0.25 2.48 -3.94
CA ALA A 44 -0.43 3.91 -3.66
C ALA A 44 -1.77 4.41 -4.24
N VAL A 45 -2.13 4.01 -5.46
CA VAL A 45 -3.43 4.34 -6.09
C VAL A 45 -4.59 3.78 -5.27
N LEU A 46 -4.52 2.50 -4.89
CA LEU A 46 -5.57 1.84 -4.11
C LEU A 46 -5.81 2.54 -2.77
N THR A 47 -4.73 2.87 -2.08
CA THR A 47 -4.78 3.48 -0.76
C THR A 47 -5.17 4.95 -0.78
N GLU A 48 -4.75 5.71 -1.79
CA GLU A 48 -5.25 7.07 -2.02
C GLU A 48 -6.72 7.10 -2.45
N SER A 49 -7.21 6.02 -3.06
CA SER A 49 -8.64 5.86 -3.41
C SER A 49 -9.50 5.41 -2.23
N MET A 50 -8.90 5.01 -1.10
CA MET A 50 -9.60 4.55 0.10
C MET A 50 -9.04 5.25 1.36
N PRO A 51 -9.18 6.58 1.46
CA PRO A 51 -8.67 7.34 2.58
C PRO A 51 -9.37 6.94 3.88
N ILE A 52 -8.58 6.74 4.95
CA ILE A 52 -9.15 6.53 6.30
C ILE A 52 -9.49 7.91 6.87
N ILE A 53 -10.78 8.23 6.90
CA ILE A 53 -11.31 9.49 7.45
C ILE A 53 -11.42 9.36 8.98
N ILE A 54 -10.66 10.16 9.73
CA ILE A 54 -10.77 10.24 11.19
C ILE A 54 -11.88 11.24 11.58
N ASN A 55 -11.91 12.39 10.90
CA ASN A 55 -12.89 13.44 11.12
C ASN A 55 -13.14 14.20 9.80
N LYS A 56 -14.16 15.05 9.73
CA LYS A 56 -14.56 15.81 8.53
C LYS A 56 -13.43 16.64 7.90
N SER A 57 -12.39 16.99 8.67
CA SER A 57 -11.24 17.79 8.23
C SER A 57 -9.91 17.01 8.23
N THR A 58 -9.91 15.73 8.60
CA THR A 58 -8.67 14.98 8.85
C THR A 58 -8.78 13.56 8.34
N PHE A 59 -7.90 13.20 7.42
CA PHE A 59 -7.74 11.85 6.89
C PHE A 59 -6.28 11.42 6.99
N ILE A 60 -6.04 10.11 7.10
CA ILE A 60 -4.70 9.53 7.03
C ILE A 60 -4.44 9.15 5.57
N SER A 61 -3.39 9.70 4.98
CA SER A 61 -2.87 9.25 3.68
C SER A 61 -2.07 7.97 3.88
N LEU A 62 -2.68 6.84 3.51
CA LEU A 62 -2.01 5.55 3.42
C LEU A 62 -1.04 5.49 2.22
N GLY A 63 -1.32 6.26 1.16
CA GLY A 63 -0.43 6.39 -0.01
C GLY A 63 0.92 6.99 0.35
N PHE A 64 0.96 7.95 1.28
CA PHE A 64 2.21 8.49 1.82
C PHE A 64 3.03 7.41 2.56
N ALA A 65 2.38 6.55 3.35
CA ALA A 65 3.05 5.45 4.03
C ALA A 65 3.64 4.43 3.03
N ILE A 66 2.94 4.17 1.92
CA ILE A 66 3.45 3.33 0.83
C ILE A 66 4.62 4.01 0.10
N GLY A 67 4.56 5.32 -0.10
CA GLY A 67 5.67 6.12 -0.63
C GLY A 67 6.92 5.98 0.24
N LEU A 68 6.79 6.11 1.57
CA LEU A 68 7.90 5.89 2.51
C LEU A 68 8.40 4.44 2.49
N ALA A 69 7.50 3.45 2.42
CA ALA A 69 7.90 2.05 2.29
C ALA A 69 8.69 1.80 0.99
N SER A 70 8.33 2.48 -0.10
CA SER A 70 9.08 2.43 -1.37
C SER A 70 10.50 2.99 -1.24
N MET A 71 10.72 3.99 -0.37
CA MET A 71 12.05 4.54 -0.09
C MET A 71 13.01 3.51 0.53
N LEU A 72 12.48 2.58 1.32
CA LEU A 72 13.29 1.54 1.97
C LEU A 72 13.69 0.42 1.00
N LEU A 73 12.95 0.28 -0.09
CA LEU A 73 13.09 -0.82 -1.05
C LEU A 73 13.71 -0.37 -2.38
N PHE A 74 13.60 0.91 -2.71
CA PHE A 74 14.12 1.51 -3.95
C PHE A 74 14.98 2.74 -3.67
N ASP A 75 15.50 3.33 -4.74
CA ASP A 75 16.20 4.62 -4.69
C ASP A 75 15.24 5.72 -4.19
N PRO A 76 15.68 6.65 -3.32
CA PRO A 76 14.88 7.79 -2.85
C PRO A 76 14.21 8.61 -3.96
N LEU A 77 14.78 8.62 -5.18
CA LEU A 77 14.21 9.30 -6.34
C LEU A 77 12.89 8.67 -6.83
N VAL A 78 12.61 7.43 -6.45
CA VAL A 78 11.40 6.69 -6.86
C VAL A 78 10.17 7.09 -6.03
N VAL A 79 10.38 7.51 -4.79
CA VAL A 79 9.33 7.93 -3.85
C VAL A 79 8.39 9.01 -4.42
N PRO A 80 8.90 10.15 -4.96
CA PRO A 80 8.03 11.17 -5.53
C PRO A 80 7.25 10.66 -6.74
N MET A 81 7.78 9.73 -7.53
CA MET A 81 7.02 9.09 -8.62
C MET A 81 5.85 8.27 -8.08
N VAL A 82 6.08 7.41 -7.08
CA VAL A 82 5.03 6.57 -6.49
C VAL A 82 3.91 7.41 -5.89
N ILE A 83 4.26 8.45 -5.14
CA ILE A 83 3.26 9.35 -4.52
C ILE A 83 2.51 10.16 -5.58
N ALA A 84 3.22 10.73 -6.56
CA ALA A 84 2.59 11.53 -7.61
C ALA A 84 1.64 10.68 -8.45
N LEU A 85 2.06 9.49 -8.89
CA LEU A 85 1.22 8.58 -9.67
C LEU A 85 0.03 8.08 -8.85
N GLY A 86 0.24 7.73 -7.57
CA GLY A 86 -0.83 7.34 -6.65
C GLY A 86 -1.90 8.43 -6.50
N THR A 87 -1.46 9.67 -6.34
CA THR A 87 -2.36 10.83 -6.18
C THR A 87 -3.10 11.19 -7.47
N ILE A 88 -2.41 11.16 -8.61
CA ILE A 88 -3.00 11.51 -9.92
C ILE A 88 -4.05 10.48 -10.35
N LEU A 89 -3.75 9.19 -10.13
CA LEU A 89 -4.57 8.08 -10.60
C LEU A 89 -5.62 7.62 -9.58
N ARG A 90 -5.75 8.30 -8.43
CA ARG A 90 -6.78 7.95 -7.44
C ARG A 90 -8.19 8.07 -8.02
N VAL A 91 -9.03 7.10 -7.68
CA VAL A 91 -10.39 6.95 -8.24
C VAL A 91 -11.35 8.00 -7.66
N GLU A 92 -11.32 8.20 -6.34
CA GLU A 92 -12.07 9.27 -5.69
C GLU A 92 -11.19 10.49 -5.49
N LYS A 93 -11.54 11.58 -6.21
CA LYS A 93 -10.95 12.89 -5.96
C LYS A 93 -11.71 13.55 -4.81
N ILE A 94 -11.13 13.45 -3.61
CA ILE A 94 -11.49 14.30 -2.45
C ILE A 94 -11.19 15.76 -2.79
#